data_AF-A0A6L8GCW4-F1
#
_entry.id   AF-A0A6L8GCW4-F1
#
_cell.length_a   1.000
_cell.length_b   1.000
_cell.length_c   1.000
_cell.angle_alpha   90.00
_cell.angle_beta   90.00
_cell.angle_gamma   90.00
#
_symmetry.space_group_name_H-M   'P 1'
#
loop_
_entity.id
_entity.type
_entity.pdbx_description
1 polymer ?
#
loop_
_entity_poly.entity_id
_entity_poly.type
_entity_poly.pdbx_seq_one_letter_code
_entity_poly.pdbx_strand_id
1 'polypeptide(L)'
;MSKFHKTAEWKRTVRAYRAECLRADTWYCAECGCDGRYIRLEIDHIEPLSAGGLAYASSNLQPLCAACHVAKSRLEREKPCPERLKWIELLGF
;
A
#
# COMPACT_ATOMS: atom_id res chain seq x y z
N MET A 1 4.00 -10.67 8.68
CA MET A 1 5.01 -9.68 8.23
C MET A 1 6.26 -10.40 7.72
N SER A 2 6.61 -10.17 6.45
CA SER A 2 7.85 -10.68 5.83
C SER A 2 9.11 -10.21 6.59
N LYS A 3 10.20 -10.99 6.52
CA LYS A 3 11.53 -10.59 7.04
C LYS A 3 11.98 -9.24 6.46
N PHE A 4 11.55 -8.90 5.25
CA PHE A 4 11.83 -7.65 4.57
C PHE A 4 11.49 -6.41 5.42
N HIS A 5 10.29 -6.34 5.99
CA HIS A 5 9.83 -5.17 6.76
C HIS A 5 10.55 -4.97 8.10
N LYS A 6 11.44 -5.90 8.48
CA LYS A 6 12.27 -5.79 9.69
C LYS A 6 13.66 -5.23 9.43
N THR A 7 14.07 -5.11 8.15
CA THR A 7 15.41 -4.64 7.79
C THR A 7 15.64 -3.18 8.20
N ALA A 8 16.90 -2.84 8.47
CA ALA A 8 17.29 -1.46 8.77
C ALA A 8 17.05 -0.53 7.57
N GLU A 9 17.23 -1.04 6.36
CA GLU A 9 16.99 -0.31 5.11
C GLU A 9 15.53 0.10 4.98
N TRP A 10 14.59 -0.84 5.13
CA TRP A 10 13.16 -0.51 5.11
C TRP A 10 12.79 0.54 6.15
N LYS A 11 13.29 0.41 7.38
CA LYS A 11 13.06 1.40 8.45
C LYS A 11 13.60 2.78 8.08
N ARG A 12 14.73 2.88 7.38
CA ARG A 12 15.27 4.16 6.88
C ARG A 12 14.38 4.74 5.78
N THR A 13 13.96 3.92 4.81
CA THR A 13 13.06 4.33 3.73
C THR A 13 11.75 4.89 4.27
N VAL A 14 11.10 4.16 5.19
CA VAL A 14 9.85 4.59 5.84
C VAL A 14 10.01 5.93 6.57
N ARG A 15 11.11 6.11 7.31
CA ARG A 15 11.39 7.37 8.01
C ARG A 15 11.62 8.53 7.03
N ALA A 16 12.38 8.30 5.97
CA ALA A 16 12.67 9.31 4.95
C ALA A 16 11.39 9.73 4.20
N TYR A 17 10.60 8.75 3.75
CA TYR A 17 9.34 9.00 3.05
C TYR A 17 8.34 9.75 3.95
N ARG A 18 8.19 9.35 5.21
CA ARG A 18 7.33 10.08 6.16
C ARG A 18 7.79 11.54 6.32
N ALA A 19 9.09 11.77 6.46
CA ALA A 19 9.63 13.13 6.57
C ALA A 19 9.39 13.95 5.30
N GLU A 20 9.46 13.35 4.12
CA GLU A 20 9.11 13.97 2.85
C GLU A 20 7.65 14.40 2.81
N CYS A 21 6.71 13.49 3.10
CA CYS A 21 5.29 13.82 3.12
C CYS A 21 4.95 14.91 4.15
N LEU A 22 5.56 14.87 5.33
CA LEU A 22 5.35 15.90 6.35
C LEU A 22 5.87 17.27 5.90
N ARG A 23 7.02 17.32 5.19
CA ARG A 23 7.56 18.57 4.63
C ARG A 23 6.68 19.14 3.52
N ALA A 24 6.06 18.27 2.72
CA ALA A 24 5.18 18.65 1.63
C ALA A 24 3.72 18.91 2.07
N ASP A 25 3.42 18.71 3.35
CA ASP A 25 2.05 18.69 3.89
C ASP A 25 1.12 17.74 3.13
N THR A 26 1.59 16.53 2.83
CA THR A 26 0.86 15.47 2.11
C THR A 26 0.68 14.20 2.93
N TRP A 27 0.73 14.31 4.27
CA TRP A 27 0.60 13.15 5.17
C TRP A 27 -0.86 12.76 5.44
N TYR A 28 -1.59 12.43 4.38
CA TYR A 28 -2.97 11.96 4.40
C TYR A 28 -3.05 10.53 3.89
N CYS A 29 -4.04 9.76 4.33
CA CYS A 29 -4.29 8.43 3.74
C CYS A 29 -4.56 8.57 2.23
N ALA A 30 -3.82 7.83 1.41
CA ALA A 30 -3.94 7.89 -0.05
C ALA A 30 -5.32 7.47 -0.57
N GLU A 31 -6.04 6.63 0.19
CA GLU A 31 -7.35 6.09 -0.20
C GLU A 31 -8.52 6.94 0.28
N CYS A 32 -8.53 7.34 1.56
CA CYS A 32 -9.69 8.02 2.16
C CYS A 32 -9.42 9.46 2.59
N GLY A 33 -8.20 9.97 2.44
CA GLY A 33 -7.85 11.37 2.71
C GLY A 33 -7.79 11.76 4.19
N CYS A 34 -7.97 10.83 5.13
CA CYS A 34 -7.88 11.15 6.55
C CYS A 34 -6.46 11.63 6.94
N ASP A 35 -6.41 12.64 7.80
CA ASP A 35 -5.19 13.33 8.18
C ASP A 35 -4.35 12.52 9.18
N GLY A 36 -3.14 12.18 8.77
CA GLY A 36 -2.17 11.42 9.55
C GLY A 36 -1.56 12.17 10.74
N ARG A 37 -1.97 13.42 10.99
CA ARG A 37 -1.72 14.15 12.24
C ARG A 37 -2.62 13.67 13.37
N TYR A 38 -3.85 13.26 13.07
CA TYR A 38 -4.83 12.79 14.07
C TYR A 38 -4.90 11.28 14.16
N ILE A 39 -4.50 10.57 13.10
CA ILE A 39 -4.51 9.11 13.08
C ILE A 39 -3.15 8.54 12.68
N ARG A 40 -2.90 7.30 13.06
CA ARG A 40 -1.68 6.60 12.64
C ARG A 40 -1.84 6.10 11.20
N LEU A 41 -0.92 6.55 10.34
CA LEU A 41 -0.74 6.01 9.00
C LEU A 41 0.45 5.03 8.99
N GLU A 42 0.31 3.98 8.18
CA GLU A 42 1.36 3.02 7.86
C GLU A 42 1.78 3.24 6.40
N ILE A 43 3.06 3.03 6.10
CA ILE A 43 3.55 3.12 4.72
C ILE A 43 3.46 1.74 4.12
N ASP A 44 2.72 1.64 3.02
CA ASP A 44 2.49 0.42 2.27
C ASP A 44 2.99 0.57 0.84
N HIS A 45 3.24 -0.55 0.17
CA HIS A 45 3.58 -0.55 -1.25
C HIS A 45 2.33 -0.35 -2.11
N ILE A 46 2.39 0.45 -3.17
CA ILE A 46 1.27 0.58 -4.12
C ILE A 46 1.10 -0.74 -4.88
N GLU A 47 2.16 -1.17 -5.56
CA GLU A 47 2.31 -2.50 -6.12
C GLU A 47 3.05 -3.39 -5.12
N PRO A 48 2.46 -4.52 -4.69
CA PRO A 48 3.09 -5.39 -3.71
C PRO A 48 4.38 -6.01 -4.25
N LEU A 49 5.35 -6.26 -3.35
CA LEU A 49 6.64 -6.88 -3.72
C LEU A 49 6.48 -8.22 -4.43
N SER A 50 5.42 -8.98 -4.11
CA SER A 50 5.10 -10.26 -4.77
C SER A 50 4.68 -10.12 -6.23
N ALA A 51 4.23 -8.93 -6.64
CA ALA A 51 3.87 -8.60 -8.01
C ALA A 51 5.01 -7.91 -8.79
N GLY A 52 6.17 -7.68 -8.15
CA GLY A 52 7.32 -7.02 -8.79
C GLY A 52 7.48 -5.53 -8.41
N GLY A 53 6.68 -5.03 -7.47
CA GLY A 53 6.74 -3.63 -7.06
C GLY A 53 8.10 -3.20 -6.51
N LEU A 54 8.47 -1.94 -6.81
CA LEU A 54 9.72 -1.34 -6.34
C LEU A 54 9.74 -1.21 -4.82
N ALA A 55 10.75 -1.81 -4.19
CA ALA A 55 10.77 -1.97 -2.74
C ALA A 55 11.02 -0.67 -1.96
N TYR A 56 11.76 0.26 -2.56
CA TYR A 56 12.25 1.48 -1.88
C TYR A 56 11.95 2.78 -2.63
N ALA A 57 11.35 2.70 -3.82
CA ALA A 57 11.02 3.89 -4.59
C ALA A 57 9.84 4.61 -3.96
N SER A 58 9.96 5.91 -3.70
CA SER A 58 8.87 6.73 -3.15
C SER A 58 7.61 6.68 -4.03
N SER A 59 7.79 6.52 -5.35
CA SER A 59 6.69 6.34 -6.31
C SER A 59 5.88 5.07 -6.12
N ASN A 60 6.40 4.07 -5.40
CA ASN A 60 5.69 2.84 -5.07
C ASN A 60 5.32 2.76 -3.58
N LEU A 61 5.43 3.86 -2.84
CA LEU A 61 5.04 3.93 -1.44
C LEU A 61 3.82 4.84 -1.29
N GLN A 62 2.93 4.46 -0.40
CA GLN A 62 1.76 5.26 -0.06
C GLN A 62 1.45 5.18 1.45
N PRO A 63 1.03 6.29 2.07
CA PRO A 63 0.52 6.29 3.43
C PRO A 63 -0.93 5.80 3.47
N LEU A 64 -1.23 4.82 4.31
CA LEU A 64 -2.57 4.27 4.50
C LEU A 64 -2.95 4.22 5.97
N CYS A 65 -4.22 4.51 6.27
CA CYS A 65 -4.77 4.21 7.59
C CYS A 65 -4.96 2.69 7.75
N ALA A 66 -5.03 2.21 8.99
CA ALA A 66 -5.16 0.78 9.27
C ALA A 66 -6.37 0.13 8.56
N ALA A 67 -7.49 0.84 8.45
CA ALA A 67 -8.69 0.33 7.78
C ALA A 67 -8.47 0.13 6.26
N CYS A 68 -7.92 1.14 5.59
CA CYS A 68 -7.59 1.07 4.16
C CYS A 68 -6.50 0.05 3.87
N HIS A 69 -5.49 -0.05 4.73
CA HIS A 69 -4.42 -1.05 4.60
C HIS A 69 -4.94 -2.49 4.65
N VAL A 70 -5.84 -2.77 5.59
CA VAL A 70 -6.49 -4.09 5.69
C VAL A 70 -7.38 -4.37 4.48
N ALA A 71 -8.10 -3.37 3.97
CA ALA A 71 -8.93 -3.53 2.77
C ALA A 71 -8.07 -3.87 1.54
N LYS A 72 -6.99 -3.11 1.29
CA LYS A 72 -6.03 -3.38 0.22
C LYS A 72 -5.42 -4.79 0.35
N SER A 73 -4.92 -5.13 1.54
CA SER A 73 -4.34 -6.45 1.80
C SER A 73 -5.31 -7.61 1.52
N ARG A 74 -6.63 -7.41 1.69
CA ARG A 74 -7.64 -8.41 1.32
C ARG A 74 -7.75 -8.54 -0.19
N LEU A 75 -7.90 -7.42 -0.90
CA LEU A 75 -7.99 -7.39 -2.36
C LEU A 75 -6.77 -8.01 -3.02
N GLU A 76 -5.56 -7.74 -2.51
CA GLU A 76 -4.32 -8.33 -3.05
C GLU A 76 -4.21 -9.85 -2.87
N ARG A 77 -4.85 -10.38 -1.83
CA ARG A 77 -4.88 -11.83 -1.55
C ARG A 77 -5.97 -12.54 -2.35
N GLU A 78 -7.01 -11.83 -2.74
CA GLU A 78 -8.09 -12.35 -3.57
C GLU A 78 -7.58 -12.53 -5.00
N LYS A 79 -7.07 -13.71 -5.31
CA LYS A 79 -6.92 -14.13 -6.70
C LYS A 79 -8.32 -14.36 -7.26
N PRO A 80 -8.73 -13.74 -8.39
CA PRO A 80 -9.97 -14.11 -9.03
C PRO A 80 -9.89 -15.60 -9.39
N CYS A 81 -10.89 -16.40 -9.00
CA CYS A 81 -10.90 -17.80 -9.41
C CYS A 81 -10.99 -17.85 -10.95
N PRO A 82 -10.31 -18.79 -11.61
CA PRO A 82 -10.35 -18.89 -13.07
C PRO A 82 -11.79 -19.01 -13.62
N GLU A 83 -12.66 -19.61 -12.83
CA GLU A 83 -14.09 -19.74 -13.13
C GLU A 83 -14.80 -18.38 -13.13
N ARG A 84 -14.50 -17.48 -12.17
CA ARG A 84 -15.01 -16.10 -12.15
C ARG A 84 -14.52 -15.27 -13.34
N LEU A 85 -13.28 -15.47 -13.79
CA LEU A 85 -12.76 -14.80 -14.99
C LEU A 85 -13.54 -15.21 -16.24
N LYS A 86 -13.87 -16.50 -16.39
CA LYS A 86 -14.75 -16.97 -17.47
C LYS A 86 -16.11 -16.28 -17.45
N TRP A 87 -16.70 -16.05 -16.27
CA TRP A 87 -17.99 -15.35 -16.17
C TRP A 87 -17.89 -13.87 -16.55
N ILE A 88 -16.80 -13.18 -16.20
CA ILE A 88 -16.60 -11.78 -16.59
C ILE A 88 -16.46 -11.67 -18.12
N GLU A 89 -15.65 -12.54 -18.73
CA GLU A 89 -15.46 -12.61 -20.18
C GLU A 89 -16.76 -12.94 -20.93
N LEU A 90 -17.55 -13.90 -20.41
CA LEU A 90 -18.84 -14.29 -20.99
C LEU A 90 -19.95 -13.24 -20.82
N LEU A 91 -19.91 -12.45 -19.74
CA LEU A 91 -20.94 -11.44 -19.44
C LEU A 91 -20.59 -10.04 -19.97
N GLY A 92 -19.38 -9.84 -20.51
CA GLY A 92 -18.99 -8.61 -21.21
C GLY A 92 -18.87 -7.37 -20.32
N PHE A 93 -18.48 -7.55 -19.05
CA PHE A 93 -18.12 -6.44 -18.14
C PHE A 93 -16.65 -6.05 -18.28
#